data_AF-A0A9E3VZ39-F1
#
_entry.id   AF-A0A9E3VZ39-F1
#
_cell.length_a   1.000
_cell.length_b   1.000
_cell.length_c   1.000
_cell.angle_alpha   90.00
_cell.angle_beta   90.00
_cell.angle_gamma   90.00
#
_symmetry.space_group_name_H-M   'P 1'
#
loop_
_entity.id
_entity.type
_entity.pdbx_description
1 polymer ?
#
loop_
_entity_poly.entity_id
_entity_poly.type
_entity_poly.pdbx_seq_one_letter_code
_entity_poly.pdbx_strand_id
1 'polypeptide(L)'
;MYSRHRAGFTLVELMVVIAILGILVSVLAVAVGRHFTKANADLDKVNMGKLYSAMQEVVTNPEIKSRFNQGENADRAGREFFEACYRNGVLGSEQLGTVVSLGGPDSAANRADIGKGFALSDSACSYTAPRMGELRKVLNAKERSVLFTFDSDNWNNYDSISYGALVAWSDGEVTYLTFDDAADRYQITEEEWADPKQHLFGKKAPFKNTLE
;
A
#
# COMPACT_ATOMS: atom_id res chain seq x y z
N MET A 1 -25.67 -51.12 39.98
CA MET A 1 -24.78 -50.87 38.83
C MET A 1 -25.63 -50.24 37.73
N TYR A 2 -25.70 -48.91 37.64
CA TYR A 2 -26.57 -48.21 36.68
C TYR A 2 -25.93 -48.23 35.28
N SER A 3 -26.57 -48.92 34.34
CA SER A 3 -26.26 -48.88 32.92
C SER A 3 -26.52 -47.47 32.38
N ARG A 4 -25.46 -46.77 31.95
CA ARG A 4 -25.57 -45.50 31.23
C ARG A 4 -26.08 -45.79 29.82
N HIS A 5 -27.36 -45.53 29.55
CA HIS A 5 -27.85 -45.44 28.17
C HIS A 5 -27.10 -44.33 27.44
N ARG A 6 -26.23 -44.71 26.50
CA ARG A 6 -25.69 -43.77 25.51
C ARG A 6 -26.74 -43.63 24.41
N ALA A 7 -27.48 -42.53 24.42
CA ALA A 7 -28.33 -42.17 23.28
C ALA A 7 -27.42 -41.87 22.08
N GLY A 8 -27.55 -42.67 21.01
CA GLY A 8 -26.85 -42.43 19.75
C GLY A 8 -27.55 -41.34 18.96
N PHE A 9 -26.78 -40.44 18.36
CA PHE A 9 -27.29 -39.39 17.46
C PHE A 9 -27.84 -40.02 16.18
N THR A 10 -28.99 -39.56 15.71
CA THR A 10 -29.54 -40.05 14.44
C THR A 10 -28.83 -39.38 13.26
N LEU A 11 -28.78 -40.07 12.12
CA LEU A 11 -28.21 -39.52 10.88
C LEU A 11 -28.96 -38.25 10.44
N VAL A 12 -30.28 -38.22 10.64
CA VAL A 12 -31.13 -37.06 10.32
C VAL A 12 -30.79 -35.87 11.20
N GLU A 13 -30.61 -36.05 12.52
CA GLU A 13 -30.19 -34.96 13.40
C GLU A 13 -28.83 -34.38 12.99
N LEU A 14 -27.88 -35.24 12.59
CA LEU A 14 -26.58 -34.77 12.08
C LEU A 14 -26.74 -33.94 10.80
N MET A 15 -27.58 -34.39 9.86
CA MET A 15 -27.87 -33.68 8.61
C MET A 15 -28.49 -32.29 8.85
N VAL A 16 -29.40 -32.18 9.81
CA VAL A 16 -30.01 -30.90 10.20
C VAL A 16 -28.96 -29.96 10.79
N VAL A 17 -28.07 -30.46 11.65
CA VAL A 17 -27.00 -29.65 12.27
C VAL A 17 -26.03 -29.11 11.22
N ILE A 18 -25.54 -29.96 10.31
CA ILE A 18 -24.62 -29.49 9.26
C ILE A 18 -25.30 -28.50 8.29
N ALA A 19 -26.59 -28.67 8.02
CA ALA A 19 -27.36 -27.74 7.19
C ALA A 19 -27.47 -26.36 7.86
N ILE A 20 -27.80 -26.31 9.16
CA ILE A 20 -27.85 -25.06 9.93
C ILE A 20 -26.45 -24.42 10.00
N LEU A 21 -25.40 -25.20 10.27
CA LEU A 21 -24.02 -24.71 10.28
C LEU A 21 -23.60 -24.11 8.93
N GLY A 22 -23.96 -24.76 7.81
CA GLY A 22 -23.69 -24.23 6.46
C GLY A 22 -24.34 -22.87 6.21
N ILE A 23 -25.60 -22.69 6.66
CA ILE A 23 -26.31 -21.41 6.56
C ILE A 23 -25.65 -20.34 7.45
N LEU A 24 -25.25 -20.69 8.67
CA LEU A 24 -24.59 -19.74 9.58
C LEU A 24 -23.24 -19.29 9.04
N VAL A 25 -22.42 -20.22 8.52
CA VAL A 25 -21.11 -19.90 7.95
C VAL A 25 -21.24 -19.01 6.72
N SER A 26 -22.24 -19.23 5.85
CA SER A 26 -22.39 -18.41 4.64
C SER A 26 -22.78 -16.97 4.95
N VAL A 27 -23.70 -16.74 5.89
CA VAL A 27 -24.08 -15.40 6.35
C VAL A 27 -22.89 -14.70 7.03
N LEU A 28 -22.15 -15.44 7.86
CA LEU A 28 -20.99 -14.90 8.57
C LEU A 28 -19.84 -14.55 7.62
N ALA A 29 -19.61 -15.36 6.57
CA ALA A 29 -18.58 -15.09 5.57
C ALA A 29 -18.78 -13.74 4.86
N VAL A 30 -20.02 -13.40 4.48
CA VAL A 30 -20.34 -12.12 3.82
C VAL A 30 -20.10 -10.94 4.77
N ALA A 31 -20.47 -11.07 6.05
CA ALA A 31 -20.27 -10.02 7.04
C ALA A 31 -18.78 -9.82 7.35
N VAL A 32 -18.04 -10.91 7.59
CA VAL A 32 -16.63 -10.88 7.98
C VAL A 32 -15.72 -10.45 6.83
N GLY A 33 -16.04 -10.81 5.58
CA GLY A 33 -15.26 -10.38 4.41
C GLY A 33 -15.13 -8.85 4.31
N ARG A 34 -16.20 -8.10 4.59
CA ARG A 34 -16.18 -6.63 4.61
C ARG A 34 -15.34 -6.05 5.74
N HIS A 35 -15.23 -6.75 6.86
CA HIS A 35 -14.38 -6.33 7.97
C HIS A 35 -12.90 -6.54 7.64
N PHE A 36 -12.55 -7.60 6.91
CA PHE A 36 -11.18 -7.84 6.46
C PHE A 36 -10.71 -6.80 5.44
N THR A 37 -11.53 -6.45 4.45
CA THR A 37 -11.15 -5.41 3.47
C THR A 37 -10.90 -4.06 4.14
N LYS A 38 -11.77 -3.68 5.10
CA LYS A 38 -11.57 -2.47 5.89
C LYS A 38 -10.32 -2.54 6.77
N ALA A 39 -10.05 -3.68 7.40
CA ALA A 39 -8.86 -3.86 8.22
C ALA A 39 -7.58 -3.77 7.39
N ASN A 40 -7.55 -4.37 6.20
CA ASN A 40 -6.43 -4.26 5.26
C ASN A 40 -6.21 -2.81 4.85
N ALA A 41 -7.28 -2.07 4.55
CA ALA A 41 -7.20 -0.65 4.25
C ALA A 41 -6.62 0.18 5.41
N ASP A 42 -7.07 -0.08 6.64
CA ASP A 42 -6.52 0.62 7.80
C ASP A 42 -5.04 0.26 8.06
N LEU A 43 -4.64 -0.97 7.75
CA LEU A 43 -3.24 -1.40 7.81
C LEU A 43 -2.37 -0.79 6.70
N ASP A 44 -2.88 -0.64 5.49
CA ASP A 44 -2.20 0.02 4.38
C ASP A 44 -1.94 1.50 4.68
N LYS A 45 -2.88 2.19 5.33
CA LYS A 45 -2.66 3.54 5.87
C LYS A 45 -1.51 3.58 6.87
N VAL A 46 -1.46 2.60 7.76
CA VAL A 46 -0.37 2.47 8.74
C VAL A 46 0.97 2.17 8.04
N ASN A 47 0.97 1.31 7.02
CA ASN A 47 2.16 0.99 6.23
C ASN A 47 2.69 2.22 5.50
N MET A 48 1.83 2.97 4.81
CA MET A 48 2.17 4.25 4.21
C MET A 48 2.72 5.24 5.25
N GLY A 49 2.10 5.36 6.43
CA GLY A 49 2.63 6.23 7.51
C GLY A 49 4.03 5.84 7.99
N LYS A 50 4.33 4.53 8.06
CA LYS A 50 5.68 4.03 8.39
C LYS A 50 6.68 4.37 7.29
N LEU A 51 6.31 4.19 6.03
CA LEU A 51 7.16 4.56 4.88
C LEU A 51 7.44 6.06 4.88
N TYR A 52 6.43 6.89 5.13
CA TYR A 52 6.58 8.34 5.26
C TYR A 52 7.61 8.70 6.34
N SER A 53 7.50 8.09 7.51
CA SER A 53 8.41 8.31 8.63
C SER A 53 9.86 7.94 8.26
N ALA A 54 10.05 6.81 7.56
CA ALA A 54 11.36 6.41 7.05
C ALA A 54 11.89 7.43 6.02
N MET A 55 11.04 7.97 5.14
CA MET A 55 11.44 9.00 4.17
C MET A 55 11.83 10.33 4.82
N GLN A 56 11.18 10.71 5.91
CA GLN A 56 11.62 11.86 6.71
C GLN A 56 13.03 11.64 7.28
N GLU A 57 13.33 10.43 7.73
CA GLU A 57 14.67 10.08 8.22
C GLU A 57 15.73 10.26 7.13
N VAL A 58 15.44 9.86 5.88
CA VAL A 58 16.35 10.05 4.75
C VAL A 58 16.73 11.51 4.54
N VAL A 59 15.78 12.44 4.70
CA VAL A 59 16.01 13.86 4.45
C VAL A 59 16.66 14.58 5.64
N THR A 60 16.38 14.11 6.85
CA THR A 60 16.84 14.74 8.10
C THR A 60 18.19 14.21 8.58
N ASN A 61 18.50 12.92 8.36
CA ASN A 61 19.75 12.31 8.80
C ASN A 61 20.88 12.55 7.77
N PRO A 62 21.96 13.31 8.13
CA PRO A 62 23.03 13.64 7.21
C PRO A 62 23.79 12.42 6.66
N GLU A 63 23.94 11.37 7.45
CA GLU A 63 24.67 10.16 7.05
C GLU A 63 23.89 9.41 5.97
N ILE A 64 22.61 9.12 6.23
CA ILE A 64 21.72 8.47 5.26
C ILE A 64 21.62 9.31 4.00
N LYS A 65 21.35 10.61 4.15
CA LYS A 65 21.29 11.57 3.05
C LYS A 65 22.54 11.53 2.17
N SER A 66 23.73 11.40 2.76
CA SER A 66 24.97 11.33 1.99
C SER A 66 25.06 10.07 1.12
N ARG A 67 24.53 8.92 1.59
CA ARG A 67 24.50 7.65 0.84
C ARG A 67 23.58 7.74 -0.39
N PHE A 68 22.54 8.54 -0.31
CA PHE A 68 21.60 8.76 -1.41
C PHE A 68 22.03 9.82 -2.42
N ASN A 69 22.77 10.84 -1.96
CA ASN A 69 23.34 11.86 -2.85
C ASN A 69 24.59 11.37 -3.60
N GLN A 70 25.09 10.19 -3.28
CA GLN A 70 26.25 9.58 -3.94
C GLN A 70 25.79 8.58 -5.01
N GLY A 71 26.31 8.73 -6.24
CA GLY A 71 26.11 7.79 -7.34
C GLY A 71 24.72 7.85 -8.00
N GLU A 72 24.28 6.73 -8.58
CA GLU A 72 23.04 6.61 -9.38
C GLU A 72 21.73 6.60 -8.55
N ASN A 73 21.81 6.62 -7.22
CA ASN A 73 20.62 6.53 -6.36
C ASN A 73 19.74 7.79 -6.39
N ALA A 74 20.30 8.94 -6.78
CA ALA A 74 19.59 10.21 -6.81
C ALA A 74 18.45 10.25 -7.84
N ASP A 75 18.59 9.49 -8.93
CA ASP A 75 17.69 9.48 -10.08
C ASP A 75 16.66 8.32 -10.06
N ARG A 76 16.80 7.39 -9.10
CA ARG A 76 15.86 6.27 -8.92
C ARG A 76 14.53 6.77 -8.37
N ALA A 77 13.44 6.27 -8.94
CA ALA A 77 12.07 6.59 -8.56
C ALA A 77 11.26 5.31 -8.33
N GLY A 78 10.03 5.45 -7.84
CA GLY A 78 9.10 4.33 -7.65
C GLY A 78 9.73 3.11 -6.97
N ARG A 79 9.67 1.95 -7.62
CA ARG A 79 10.23 0.71 -7.05
C ARG A 79 11.73 0.76 -6.83
N GLU A 80 12.50 1.28 -7.78
CA GLU A 80 13.96 1.36 -7.68
C GLU A 80 14.40 2.26 -6.52
N PHE A 81 13.57 3.24 -6.17
CA PHE A 81 13.76 4.06 -4.99
C PHE A 81 13.63 3.23 -3.70
N PHE A 82 12.60 2.39 -3.59
CA PHE A 82 12.46 1.48 -2.44
C PHE A 82 13.61 0.47 -2.36
N GLU A 83 14.05 -0.08 -3.49
CA GLU A 83 15.27 -0.92 -3.52
C GLU A 83 16.49 -0.19 -2.96
N ALA A 84 16.69 1.07 -3.37
CA ALA A 84 17.77 1.89 -2.85
C ALA A 84 17.62 2.14 -1.34
N CYS A 85 16.40 2.28 -0.84
CA CYS A 85 16.10 2.36 0.60
C CYS A 85 16.54 1.11 1.37
N TYR A 86 16.28 -0.09 0.84
CA TYR A 86 16.78 -1.34 1.44
C TYR A 86 18.30 -1.46 1.34
N ARG A 87 18.89 -1.20 0.17
CA ARG A 87 20.34 -1.32 -0.05
C ARG A 87 21.18 -0.39 0.83
N ASN A 88 20.65 0.79 1.16
CA ASN A 88 21.34 1.81 1.96
C ASN A 88 20.98 1.78 3.44
N GLY A 89 20.14 0.82 3.87
CA GLY A 89 19.77 0.62 5.28
C GLY A 89 18.78 1.63 5.85
N VAL A 90 17.95 2.25 5.00
CA VAL A 90 16.80 3.08 5.42
C VAL A 90 15.63 2.19 5.80
N LEU A 91 15.39 1.16 4.99
CA LEU A 91 14.40 0.14 5.23
C LEU A 91 15.15 -1.16 5.53
N GLY A 92 14.72 -1.84 6.59
CA GLY A 92 15.19 -3.16 6.99
C GLY A 92 14.26 -4.28 6.52
N SER A 93 14.64 -5.51 6.83
CA SER A 93 13.87 -6.71 6.44
C SER A 93 12.46 -6.80 7.03
N GLU A 94 12.24 -6.10 8.12
CA GLU A 94 10.97 -5.98 8.81
C GLU A 94 9.98 -5.09 8.07
N GLN A 95 10.46 -4.15 7.25
CA GLN A 95 9.64 -3.24 6.44
C GLN A 95 9.28 -3.81 5.07
N LEU A 96 9.76 -4.99 4.67
CA LEU A 96 9.43 -5.59 3.37
C LEU A 96 7.93 -5.78 3.14
N GLY A 97 7.18 -6.10 4.20
CA GLY A 97 5.71 -6.18 4.13
C GLY A 97 5.02 -4.81 4.08
N THR A 98 5.74 -3.72 4.34
CA THR A 98 5.18 -2.36 4.38
C THR A 98 5.22 -1.65 3.05
N VAL A 99 5.97 -2.16 2.06
CA VAL A 99 5.98 -1.65 0.67
C VAL A 99 4.97 -2.36 -0.23
N VAL A 100 4.18 -3.27 0.33
CA VAL A 100 3.16 -4.04 -0.37
C VAL A 100 1.79 -3.78 0.25
N SER A 101 0.81 -3.57 -0.63
CA SER A 101 -0.59 -3.41 -0.27
C SER A 101 -1.17 -4.72 0.25
N LEU A 102 -1.86 -4.70 1.38
CA LEU A 102 -2.59 -5.87 1.88
C LEU A 102 -3.93 -6.08 1.15
N GLY A 103 -4.41 -5.05 0.44
CA GLY A 103 -5.57 -5.15 -0.46
C GLY A 103 -5.23 -5.48 -1.91
N GLY A 104 -3.94 -5.48 -2.28
CA GLY A 104 -3.47 -5.66 -3.65
C GLY A 104 -3.10 -7.12 -4.00
N PRO A 105 -2.81 -7.40 -5.28
CA PRO A 105 -2.35 -8.70 -5.75
C PRO A 105 -0.87 -8.98 -5.44
N ASP A 106 -0.14 -7.97 -4.96
CA ASP A 106 1.29 -8.02 -4.72
C ASP A 106 1.67 -8.84 -3.48
N SER A 107 2.94 -9.23 -3.43
CA SER A 107 3.47 -10.10 -2.40
C SER A 107 4.83 -9.60 -1.91
N ALA A 108 5.02 -9.57 -0.59
CA ALA A 108 6.28 -9.12 -0.01
C ALA A 108 7.49 -9.92 -0.52
N ALA A 109 8.58 -9.22 -0.85
CA ALA A 109 9.84 -9.84 -1.22
C ALA A 109 10.47 -10.66 -0.08
N ASN A 110 11.39 -11.56 -0.45
CA ASN A 110 12.07 -12.42 0.51
C ASN A 110 13.11 -11.63 1.34
N ARG A 111 13.12 -11.90 2.66
CA ARG A 111 14.02 -11.25 3.63
C ARG A 111 15.48 -11.67 3.47
N ALA A 112 15.73 -12.87 2.94
CA ALA A 112 17.07 -13.45 2.89
C ALA A 112 18.05 -12.69 1.97
N ASP A 113 17.53 -11.87 1.06
CA ASP A 113 18.32 -11.29 -0.03
C ASP A 113 18.63 -9.80 0.16
N ILE A 114 18.27 -9.21 1.31
CA ILE A 114 18.53 -7.77 1.55
C ILE A 114 20.02 -7.53 1.73
N GLY A 115 20.59 -6.74 0.81
CA GLY A 115 22.00 -6.37 0.80
C GLY A 115 22.43 -5.74 -0.52
N LYS A 116 23.74 -5.71 -0.77
CA LYS A 116 24.30 -5.25 -2.05
C LYS A 116 23.88 -6.21 -3.16
N GLY A 117 22.98 -5.76 -4.04
CA GLY A 117 22.43 -6.55 -5.14
C GLY A 117 20.94 -6.92 -4.99
N PHE A 118 20.31 -6.56 -3.87
CA PHE A 118 18.87 -6.78 -3.65
C PHE A 118 18.03 -6.05 -4.70
N ALA A 119 17.09 -6.74 -5.35
CA ALA A 119 16.13 -6.14 -6.27
C ALA A 119 14.71 -6.61 -5.93
N LEU A 120 13.73 -5.70 -6.04
CA LEU A 120 12.33 -6.00 -5.84
C LEU A 120 11.76 -6.53 -7.15
N SER A 121 11.10 -7.69 -7.10
CA SER A 121 10.30 -8.16 -8.24
C SER A 121 9.18 -7.17 -8.56
N ASP A 122 8.61 -7.27 -9.76
CA ASP A 122 7.53 -6.36 -10.20
C ASP A 122 6.35 -6.38 -9.21
N SER A 123 6.03 -7.54 -8.63
CA SER A 123 4.95 -7.71 -7.65
C SER A 123 5.35 -7.50 -6.19
N ALA A 124 6.55 -6.97 -5.91
CA ALA A 124 7.05 -6.80 -4.53
C ALA A 124 7.00 -5.35 -4.04
N CYS A 125 6.33 -4.46 -4.77
CA CYS A 125 6.15 -3.07 -4.39
C CYS A 125 4.84 -2.57 -4.98
N SER A 126 3.87 -2.19 -4.15
CA SER A 126 2.56 -1.70 -4.59
C SER A 126 2.49 -0.18 -4.68
N TYR A 127 3.57 0.51 -4.29
CA TYR A 127 3.57 1.96 -4.11
C TYR A 127 4.56 2.64 -5.06
N THR A 128 4.20 3.84 -5.48
CA THR A 128 5.05 4.79 -6.19
C THR A 128 5.95 5.54 -5.21
N ALA A 129 6.95 6.25 -5.72
CA ALA A 129 7.81 7.11 -4.91
C ALA A 129 8.44 8.19 -5.78
N PRO A 130 8.77 9.35 -5.22
CA PRO A 130 9.45 10.38 -5.99
C PRO A 130 10.90 9.97 -6.23
N ARG A 131 11.56 10.65 -7.16
CA ARG A 131 13.03 10.57 -7.22
C ARG A 131 13.62 11.03 -5.90
N MET A 132 14.72 10.42 -5.49
CA MET A 132 15.41 10.82 -4.29
C MET A 132 15.86 12.30 -4.32
N GLY A 133 16.33 12.79 -5.47
CA GLY A 133 16.64 14.21 -5.64
C GLY A 133 15.42 15.14 -5.51
N GLU A 134 14.22 14.63 -5.80
CA GLU A 134 12.95 15.37 -5.71
C GLU A 134 12.27 15.20 -4.35
N LEU A 135 12.56 14.14 -3.59
CA LEU A 135 11.96 13.83 -2.30
C LEU A 135 11.99 15.03 -1.36
N ARG A 136 13.13 15.72 -1.28
CA ARG A 136 13.27 16.93 -0.46
C ARG A 136 12.37 18.06 -0.95
N LYS A 137 12.22 18.22 -2.25
CA LYS A 137 11.39 19.29 -2.82
C LYS A 137 9.92 19.03 -2.54
N VAL A 138 9.49 17.77 -2.61
CA VAL A 138 8.12 17.36 -2.27
C VAL A 138 7.86 17.58 -0.78
N LEU A 139 8.74 17.10 0.11
CA LEU A 139 8.58 17.28 1.57
C LEU A 139 8.63 18.74 2.03
N ASN A 140 9.30 19.62 1.29
CA ASN A 140 9.37 21.06 1.59
C ASN A 140 8.50 21.89 0.62
N ALA A 141 7.61 21.26 -0.13
CA ALA A 141 6.76 21.97 -1.08
C ALA A 141 5.84 22.93 -0.34
N LYS A 142 5.68 24.14 -0.88
CA LYS A 142 4.72 25.12 -0.35
C LYS A 142 3.27 24.67 -0.54
N GLU A 143 3.04 23.90 -1.61
CA GLU A 143 1.75 23.33 -1.94
C GLU A 143 1.75 21.84 -1.61
N ARG A 144 0.63 21.40 -1.04
CA ARG A 144 0.42 20.00 -0.66
C ARG A 144 0.54 19.11 -1.89
N SER A 145 1.54 18.24 -1.89
CA SER A 145 1.89 17.38 -3.02
C SER A 145 1.83 15.92 -2.57
N VAL A 146 1.49 15.03 -3.49
CA VAL A 146 1.51 13.60 -3.21
C VAL A 146 2.97 13.17 -3.09
N LEU A 147 3.31 12.55 -1.97
CA LEU A 147 4.61 11.95 -1.75
C LEU A 147 4.65 10.59 -2.44
N PHE A 148 3.74 9.70 -2.06
CA PHE A 148 3.56 8.40 -2.70
C PHE A 148 2.11 7.94 -2.64
N THR A 149 1.75 7.05 -3.55
CA THR A 149 0.41 6.46 -3.72
C THR A 149 0.58 5.04 -4.27
N PHE A 150 -0.50 4.30 -4.51
CA PHE A 150 -0.44 3.08 -5.30
C PHE A 150 0.16 3.31 -6.71
N ASP A 151 0.83 2.29 -7.25
CA ASP A 151 1.14 2.24 -8.69
C ASP A 151 -0.12 2.09 -9.55
N SER A 152 0.05 2.09 -10.88
CA SER A 152 -1.05 1.92 -11.82
C SER A 152 -1.85 0.64 -11.62
N ASP A 153 -1.19 -0.45 -11.23
CA ASP A 153 -1.82 -1.78 -11.11
C ASP A 153 -2.70 -1.86 -9.86
N ASN A 154 -2.32 -1.11 -8.83
CA ASN A 154 -2.99 -1.01 -7.54
C ASN A 154 -3.84 0.26 -7.38
N TRP A 155 -3.92 1.10 -8.42
CA TRP A 155 -4.51 2.44 -8.39
C TRP A 155 -5.91 2.48 -7.77
N ASN A 156 -6.71 1.45 -8.05
CA ASN A 156 -8.11 1.34 -7.65
C ASN A 156 -8.34 0.33 -6.49
N ASN A 157 -7.31 0.03 -5.69
CA ASN A 157 -7.40 -0.99 -4.63
C ASN A 157 -8.41 -0.67 -3.51
N TYR A 158 -8.90 0.56 -3.41
CA TYR A 158 -9.82 0.98 -2.37
C TYR A 158 -11.23 1.11 -2.92
N ASP A 159 -12.02 0.07 -2.73
CA ASP A 159 -13.42 0.04 -3.13
C ASP A 159 -14.30 0.59 -2.00
N SER A 160 -14.64 1.88 -2.09
CA SER A 160 -15.94 2.31 -1.59
C SER A 160 -16.43 3.54 -2.36
N ILE A 161 -17.23 3.26 -3.39
CA ILE A 161 -18.30 4.11 -3.92
C ILE A 161 -17.93 5.04 -5.10
N SER A 162 -16.68 5.45 -5.29
CA SER A 162 -16.23 6.20 -6.48
C SER A 162 -14.70 6.06 -6.58
N TYR A 163 -14.15 5.71 -7.75
CA TYR A 163 -12.72 5.48 -7.99
C TYR A 163 -11.81 6.45 -7.21
N GLY A 164 -10.91 5.92 -6.38
CA GLY A 164 -10.02 6.73 -5.55
C GLY A 164 -8.75 5.98 -5.17
N ALA A 165 -7.71 6.74 -4.83
CA ALA A 165 -6.39 6.22 -4.50
C ALA A 165 -6.01 6.61 -3.06
N LEU A 166 -5.34 5.71 -2.35
CA LEU A 166 -4.72 6.05 -1.09
C LEU A 166 -3.44 6.84 -1.36
N VAL A 167 -3.38 8.06 -0.81
CA VAL A 167 -2.26 8.98 -1.02
C VAL A 167 -1.62 9.35 0.31
N ALA A 168 -0.30 9.31 0.37
CA ALA A 168 0.49 9.93 1.42
C ALA A 168 0.94 11.32 0.94
N TRP A 169 0.62 12.34 1.71
CA TRP A 169 0.93 13.73 1.39
C TRP A 169 2.30 14.15 1.92
N SER A 170 2.86 15.20 1.35
CA SER A 170 4.13 15.79 1.80
C SER A 170 4.12 16.23 3.28
N ASP A 171 2.97 16.61 3.81
CA ASP A 171 2.75 16.99 5.20
C ASP A 171 2.60 15.80 6.17
N GLY A 172 2.64 14.57 5.66
CA GLY A 172 2.58 13.34 6.46
C GLY A 172 1.19 12.81 6.72
N GLU A 173 0.14 13.50 6.26
CA GLU A 173 -1.20 12.93 6.30
C GLU A 173 -1.34 11.83 5.23
N VAL A 174 -2.03 10.74 5.57
CA VAL A 174 -2.39 9.68 4.62
C VAL A 174 -3.91 9.67 4.47
N THR A 175 -4.41 9.91 3.27
CA THR A 175 -5.85 10.04 3.00
C THR A 175 -6.27 9.26 1.77
N TYR A 176 -7.58 9.08 1.61
CA TYR A 176 -8.17 8.62 0.36
C TYR A 176 -8.51 9.83 -0.50
N LEU A 177 -8.02 9.84 -1.76
CA LEU A 177 -8.32 10.89 -2.73
C LEU A 177 -9.25 10.30 -3.80
N THR A 178 -10.47 10.84 -3.89
CA THR A 178 -11.44 10.45 -4.91
C THR A 178 -11.18 11.18 -6.23
N PHE A 179 -11.71 10.64 -7.34
CA PHE A 179 -11.75 11.37 -8.60
C PHE A 179 -12.44 12.73 -8.46
N ASP A 180 -13.59 12.82 -7.77
CA ASP A 180 -14.31 14.09 -7.60
C ASP A 180 -13.45 15.14 -6.87
N ASP A 181 -12.77 14.74 -5.79
CA ASP A 181 -11.82 15.62 -5.09
C ASP A 181 -10.66 16.05 -6.01
N ALA A 182 -10.18 15.13 -6.85
CA ALA A 182 -9.09 15.38 -7.79
C ALA A 182 -9.50 16.33 -8.93
N ALA A 183 -10.70 16.15 -9.46
CA ALA A 183 -11.29 17.00 -10.50
C ALA A 183 -11.55 18.41 -9.97
N ASP A 184 -12.18 18.53 -8.79
CA ASP A 184 -12.55 19.81 -8.21
C ASP A 184 -11.33 20.63 -7.76
N ARG A 185 -10.36 19.99 -7.08
CA ARG A 185 -9.24 20.71 -6.44
C ARG A 185 -8.03 20.86 -7.34
N TYR A 186 -7.81 19.90 -8.25
CA TYR A 186 -6.60 19.81 -9.04
C TYR A 186 -6.85 19.76 -10.55
N GLN A 187 -8.12 19.89 -10.97
CA GLN A 187 -8.53 19.94 -12.39
C GLN A 187 -8.11 18.69 -13.14
N ILE A 188 -8.08 17.54 -12.47
CA ILE A 188 -7.76 16.24 -13.07
C ILE A 188 -8.98 15.72 -13.83
N THR A 189 -8.78 15.26 -15.07
CA THR A 189 -9.85 14.71 -15.92
C THR A 189 -10.00 13.21 -15.70
N GLU A 190 -11.15 12.64 -16.10
CA GLU A 190 -11.39 11.20 -16.03
C GLU A 190 -10.36 10.39 -16.82
N GLU A 191 -9.95 10.89 -17.99
CA GLU A 191 -8.93 10.26 -18.83
C GLU A 191 -7.58 10.21 -18.12
N GLU A 192 -7.17 11.31 -17.49
CA GLU A 192 -5.92 11.34 -16.74
C GLU A 192 -5.98 10.43 -15.51
N TRP A 193 -7.12 10.39 -14.82
CA TRP A 193 -7.35 9.52 -13.66
C TRP A 193 -7.37 8.03 -14.01
N ALA A 194 -7.86 7.67 -15.19
CA ALA A 194 -7.93 6.29 -15.66
C ALA A 194 -6.57 5.71 -16.06
N ASP A 195 -5.63 6.55 -16.51
CA ASP A 195 -4.25 6.15 -16.83
C ASP A 195 -3.24 7.06 -16.10
N PRO A 196 -3.07 6.83 -14.79
CA PRO A 196 -2.24 7.69 -13.95
C PRO A 196 -0.76 7.66 -14.37
N LYS A 197 -0.29 6.53 -14.91
CA LYS A 197 1.08 6.35 -15.39
C LYS A 197 1.37 7.26 -16.58
N GLN A 198 0.47 7.32 -17.55
CA GLN A 198 0.70 8.14 -18.75
C GLN A 198 0.38 9.61 -18.52
N HIS A 199 -0.51 9.97 -17.60
CA HIS A 199 -1.05 11.33 -17.57
C HIS A 199 -0.89 12.08 -16.24
N LEU A 200 -0.76 11.37 -15.11
CA LEU A 200 -0.70 12.00 -13.78
C LEU A 200 0.70 12.00 -13.17
N PHE A 201 1.26 10.81 -12.97
CA PHE A 201 2.52 10.62 -12.26
C PHE A 201 3.65 11.42 -12.90
N GLY A 202 4.29 12.27 -12.10
CA GLY A 202 5.41 13.11 -12.53
C GLY A 202 5.01 14.32 -13.36
N LYS A 203 3.76 14.40 -13.84
CA LYS A 203 3.33 15.37 -14.85
C LYS A 203 2.40 16.44 -14.27
N LYS A 204 1.38 16.04 -13.52
CA LYS A 204 0.30 16.94 -13.08
C LYS A 204 0.27 17.09 -11.56
N ALA A 205 -0.01 18.29 -11.07
CA ALA A 205 -0.27 18.49 -9.65
C ALA A 205 -1.56 17.75 -9.25
N PRO A 206 -1.62 17.10 -8.07
CA PRO A 206 -0.63 17.11 -6.99
C PRO A 206 0.42 15.99 -7.09
N PHE A 207 0.38 15.14 -8.11
CA PHE A 207 1.28 14.00 -8.35
C PHE A 207 2.61 14.38 -9.01
N LYS A 208 2.87 15.69 -9.14
CA LYS A 208 4.11 16.19 -9.70
C LYS A 208 5.27 15.67 -8.85
N ASN A 209 6.21 15.01 -9.51
CA ASN A 209 7.37 14.30 -8.94
C ASN A 209 7.10 12.93 -8.31
N THR A 210 5.86 12.48 -8.15
CA THR A 210 5.55 11.08 -7.80
C THR A 210 5.68 10.21 -9.05
N LEU A 211 6.44 9.12 -9.00
CA LEU A 211 6.82 8.34 -10.17
C LEU A 211 6.74 6.83 -9.89
N GLU A 212 6.54 6.05 -10.96
CA GLU A 212 6.68 4.59 -10.98
C GLU A 212 8.10 4.14 -11.26
#